data_AF-A0A838FVK9-F1
#
_entry.id   AF-A0A838FVK9-F1
#
_cell.length_a   1.000
_cell.length_b   1.000
_cell.length_c   1.000
_cell.angle_alpha   90.00
_cell.angle_beta   90.00
_cell.angle_gamma   90.00
#
_symmetry.space_group_name_H-M   'P 1'
#
loop_
_entity.id
_entity.type
_entity.pdbx_description
1 polymer ?
#
loop_
_entity_poly.entity_id
_entity_poly.type
_entity_poly.pdbx_seq_one_letter_code
_entity_poly.pdbx_strand_id
1 'polypeptide(L)' 'TTAEMDQLVARAGFEKLELEIDQWGMFSVSVARRVVHT' A
#
# COMPACT_ATOMS: atom_id res chain seq x y z
N THR A 1 -8.98 -2.61 -3.26
CA THR A 1 -7.91 -1.98 -2.45
C THR A 1 -8.40 -1.82 -1.03
N THR A 2 -7.52 -1.90 -0.04
CA THR A 2 -7.89 -1.62 1.36
C THR A 2 -7.70 -0.14 1.63
N ALA A 3 -8.78 0.63 1.69
CA ALA A 3 -8.74 2.09 1.82
C ALA A 3 -7.98 2.56 3.07
N GLU A 4 -8.06 1.81 4.18
CA GLU A 4 -7.30 2.08 5.39
C GLU A 4 -5.78 2.03 5.15
N MET A 5 -5.32 1.05 4.36
CA MET A 5 -3.89 0.91 4.06
C MET A 5 -3.39 2.06 3.19
N ASP A 6 -4.21 2.53 2.24
CA ASP A 6 -3.89 3.67 1.38
C ASP A 6 -3.70 4.94 2.23
N GLN A 7 -4.56 5.16 3.24
CA GLN A 7 -4.42 6.28 4.17
C GLN A 7 -3.17 6.16 5.06
N LEU A 8 -2.84 4.97 5.54
CA LEU A 8 -1.66 4.75 6.38
C LEU A 8 -0.36 5.05 5.62
N VAL A 9 -0.22 4.53 4.40
CA VAL A 9 0.99 4.75 3.59
C VAL A 9 1.11 6.21 3.17
N ALA A 10 0.00 6.86 2.79
CA ALA A 10 -0.01 8.28 2.45
C ALA A 10 0.46 9.15 3.63
N ARG A 11 -0.04 8.89 4.84
CA ARG A 11 0.40 9.57 6.06
C ARG A 11 1.88 9.32 6.39
N ALA A 12 2.42 8.18 5.99
CA ALA A 12 3.83 7.85 6.13
C ALA A 12 4.71 8.45 5.00
N GLY A 13 4.14 9.16 4.04
CA GLY A 13 4.89 9.75 2.91
C GLY A 13 5.17 8.77 1.77
N PHE A 14 4.33 7.76 1.62
CA PHE A 14 4.40 6.77 0.54
C PHE A 14 3.12 6.77 -0.31
N GLU A 15 3.27 6.42 -1.58
CA GLU A 15 2.18 6.15 -2.52
C GLU A 15 2.11 4.64 -2.77
N LYS A 16 0.93 4.02 -2.58
CA LYS A 16 0.75 2.60 -2.86
C LYS A 16 0.71 2.36 -4.36
N LEU A 17 1.42 1.32 -4.82
CA LEU A 17 1.49 0.95 -6.23
C LEU A 17 0.69 -0.32 -6.52
N GLU A 18 0.93 -1.37 -5.75
CA GLU A 18 0.33 -2.69 -5.99
C GLU A 18 -0.08 -3.37 -4.69
N LEU A 19 -1.03 -4.30 -4.80
CA LEU A 19 -1.50 -5.16 -3.73
C LEU A 19 -1.56 -6.59 -4.27
N GLU A 20 -0.71 -7.47 -3.74
CA GLU A 20 -0.76 -8.90 -4.01
C GLU A 20 -1.49 -9.59 -2.87
N ILE A 21 -2.32 -10.57 -3.22
CA ILE A 21 -3.11 -11.35 -2.28
C ILE A 21 -2.85 -12.82 -2.60
N ASP A 22 -2.63 -13.63 -1.57
CA ASP A 22 -2.45 -15.06 -1.76
C ASP A 22 -3.76 -15.73 -2.26
N GLN A 23 -3.65 -16.93 -2.81
CA GLN A 23 -4.78 -17.64 -3.42
C GLN A 23 -5.94 -17.96 -2.45
N TRP A 24 -5.70 -17.97 -1.15
CA TRP A 24 -6.70 -18.19 -0.11
C TRP A 24 -7.24 -16.89 0.49
N GLY A 25 -6.64 -15.74 0.16
CA GLY A 25 -7.11 -14.42 0.60
C GLY A 25 -6.79 -14.08 2.06
N MET A 26 -5.87 -14.80 2.69
CA MET A 26 -5.56 -14.66 4.12
C MET A 26 -4.43 -13.65 4.38
N PHE A 27 -3.54 -13.48 3.42
CA PHE A 27 -2.40 -12.60 3.47
C PHE A 27 -2.38 -11.67 2.27
N SER A 28 -1.92 -10.44 2.53
CA SER A 28 -1.72 -9.45 1.49
C SER A 28 -0.41 -8.70 1.68
N VAL A 29 0.27 -8.43 0.58
CA VAL A 29 1.49 -7.61 0.53
C VAL A 29 1.18 -6.34 -0.26
N SER A 30 1.50 -5.19 0.29
CA SER A 30 1.37 -3.90 -0.38
C SER A 30 2.74 -3.35 -0.74
N VAL A 31 2.96 -3.04 -2.02
CA VAL A 31 4.16 -2.35 -2.49
C VAL A 31 3.86 -0.86 -2.57
N ALA A 32 4.72 -0.04 -1.97
CA ALA A 32 4.57 1.42 -1.96
C ALA A 32 5.90 2.11 -2.23
N ARG A 33 5.85 3.29 -2.86
CA ARG A 33 7.01 4.11 -3.19
C ARG A 33 7.03 5.36 -2.33
N ARG A 34 8.21 5.75 -1.82
CA ARG A 34 8.36 7.01 -1.09
C ARG A 34 8.15 8.19 -2.02
N VAL A 35 7.28 9.11 -1.63
CA VAL A 35 7.05 10.35 -2.37
C VAL A 35 8.13 11.34 -1.98
N VAL A 36 8.85 11.87 -2.96
CA VAL A 36 9.78 12.99 -2.75
C VAL A 36 9.01 14.25 -3.11
N HIS A 37 8.74 15.11 -2.13
CA HIS A 37 8.25 16.45 -2.42
C HIS A 37 9.48 17.31 -2.75
N THR A 38 9.55 17.77 -4.00
CA THR A 38 10.50 18.81 -4.46
C THR A 38 9.86 20.17 -4.25
#